data_AF-A0A534UCB8-F1
#
_entry.id   AF-A0A534UCB8-F1
#
_cell.length_a   1.000
_cell.length_b   1.000
_cell.length_c   1.000
_cell.angle_alpha   90.00
_cell.angle_beta   90.00
_cell.angle_gamma   90.00
#
_symmetry.space_group_name_H-M   'P 1'
#
loop_
_entity.id
_entity.type
_entity.pdbx_description
1 polymer ?
#
loop_
_entity_poly.entity_id
_entity_poly.type
_entity_poly.pdbx_seq_one_letter_code
_entity_poly.pdbx_strand_id
1 'polypeptide(L)'
;MATKNRVPTNTQMAAQILEEAHLDATALYIEVRCWEPTSNSRGMKADGVIIALDVTMVDPKTGTVLWQVLRPSRPVPLYGVVLTGQANVFAAETVMREVFASLESKQPGG
;
A
#
# COMPACT_ATOMS: atom_id res chain seq x y z
N MET A 1 16.61 -8.05 10.53
CA MET A 1 15.37 -7.50 9.94
C MET A 1 15.69 -6.18 9.25
N ALA A 2 15.17 -5.96 8.04
CA ALA A 2 15.52 -4.80 7.19
C ALA A 2 15.26 -3.44 7.87
N THR A 3 14.28 -3.34 8.78
CA THR A 3 13.93 -2.07 9.42
C THR A 3 14.62 -1.82 10.77
N LYS A 4 15.45 -2.75 11.26
CA LYS A 4 16.08 -2.68 12.60
C LYS A 4 15.07 -2.36 13.74
N ASN A 5 13.86 -2.93 13.67
CA ASN A 5 12.74 -2.70 14.60
C ASN A 5 12.18 -1.26 14.63
N ARG A 6 12.51 -0.43 13.64
CA ARG A 6 11.88 0.88 13.46
C ARG A 6 10.69 0.77 12.51
N VAL A 7 9.64 1.54 12.79
CA VAL A 7 8.49 1.70 11.91
C VAL A 7 8.62 3.05 11.23
N PRO A 8 8.82 3.12 9.89
CA PRO A 8 8.89 4.40 9.20
C PRO A 8 7.54 5.11 9.24
N THR A 9 7.53 6.36 9.70
CA THR A 9 6.33 7.21 9.74
C THR A 9 6.24 8.18 8.57
N ASN A 10 7.26 8.22 7.71
CA ASN A 10 7.32 9.00 6.49
C ASN A 10 8.37 8.42 5.53
N THR A 11 8.40 8.95 4.31
CA THR A 11 9.31 8.54 3.24
C THR A 11 10.79 8.77 3.57
N GLN A 12 11.12 9.86 4.28
CA GLN A 12 12.49 10.22 4.64
C GLN A 12 13.06 9.22 5.65
N MET A 13 12.28 8.85 6.67
CA MET A 13 12.65 7.84 7.66
C MET A 13 12.78 6.46 7.00
N ALA A 14 11.92 6.13 6.03
CA ALA A 14 12.07 4.89 5.25
C ALA A 14 13.39 4.87 4.47
N ALA A 15 13.78 5.97 3.82
CA ALA A 15 15.05 6.08 3.11
C ALA A 15 16.26 5.94 4.06
N GLN A 16 16.24 6.64 5.21
CA GLN A 16 17.30 6.54 6.24
C GLN A 16 17.48 5.10 6.75
N ILE A 17 16.37 4.38 6.99
CA ILE A 17 16.41 2.99 7.43
C ILE A 17 17.15 2.11 6.42
N LEU A 18 16.95 2.35 5.12
CA LEU A 18 17.57 1.57 4.05
C LEU A 18 19.04 1.94 3.84
N GLU A 19 19.37 3.23 3.92
CA GLU A 19 20.76 3.72 3.89
C GLU A 19 21.58 3.06 5.00
N GLU A 20 21.08 3.09 6.24
CA GLU A 20 21.73 2.45 7.38
C GLU A 20 21.79 0.92 7.31
N ALA A 21 20.94 0.30 6.48
CA ALA A 21 20.96 -1.12 6.21
C ALA A 21 21.88 -1.48 5.03
N HIS A 22 22.51 -0.49 4.39
CA HIS A 22 23.36 -0.62 3.20
C HIS A 22 22.67 -1.40 2.07
N LEU A 23 21.37 -1.18 1.90
CA LEU A 23 20.57 -1.83 0.86
C LEU A 23 20.65 -1.00 -0.43
N ASP A 24 21.32 -1.55 -1.45
CA ASP A 24 21.37 -0.95 -2.79
C ASP A 24 20.15 -1.34 -3.63
N ALA A 25 18.95 -1.03 -3.11
CA ALA A 25 17.68 -1.36 -3.76
C ALA A 25 16.64 -0.27 -3.55
N THR A 26 15.83 -0.01 -4.58
CA THR A 26 14.72 0.93 -4.50
C THR A 26 13.75 0.57 -3.38
N ALA A 27 13.30 1.59 -2.64
CA ALA A 27 12.38 1.45 -1.52
C ALA A 27 10.93 1.53 -1.99
N LEU A 28 10.06 0.66 -1.48
CA LEU A 28 8.61 0.85 -1.54
C LEU A 28 8.09 1.18 -0.13
N TYR A 29 7.56 2.38 0.04
CA TYR A 29 6.90 2.83 1.26
C TYR A 29 5.38 2.85 1.03
N ILE A 30 4.61 2.25 1.94
CA ILE A 30 3.14 2.23 1.90
C ILE A 30 2.63 2.79 3.22
N GLU A 31 1.91 3.90 3.14
CA GLU A 31 1.19 4.48 4.27
C GLU A 31 -0.28 4.10 4.16
N VAL A 32 -0.79 3.33 5.13
CA VAL A 32 -2.21 2.96 5.19
C VAL A 32 -2.92 3.97 6.09
N ARG A 33 -3.72 4.85 5.47
CA ARG A 33 -4.47 5.91 6.17
C ARG A 33 -5.84 5.45 6.67
N CYS A 34 -6.46 4.48 6.01
CA CYS A 34 -7.74 3.90 6.40
C CYS A 34 -7.81 2.43 5.96
N TRP A 35 -8.29 1.57 6.85
CA TRP A 35 -8.56 0.17 6.58
C TRP A 35 -9.72 -0.31 7.45
N GLU A 36 -10.94 -0.16 6.94
CA GLU A 36 -12.15 -0.36 7.73
C GLU A 36 -13.17 -1.21 6.95
N PRO A 37 -13.84 -2.19 7.58
CA PRO A 37 -14.94 -2.88 6.91
C PRO A 37 -16.07 -1.90 6.62
N THR A 38 -16.72 -2.03 5.46
CA THR A 38 -17.98 -1.30 5.23
C THR A 38 -19.01 -1.78 6.23
N SER A 39 -19.64 -0.87 6.97
CA SER A 39 -20.69 -1.20 7.92
C SER A 39 -21.92 -1.74 7.19
N ASN A 40 -22.24 -3.02 7.39
CA ASN A 40 -23.57 -3.52 7.11
C ASN A 40 -24.41 -3.43 8.39
N SER A 41 -25.60 -2.83 8.30
CA SER A 41 -26.52 -2.68 9.44
C SER A 41 -27.28 -3.98 9.80
N ARG A 42 -26.94 -5.11 9.16
CA ARG A 42 -27.63 -6.42 9.30
C ARG A 42 -26.79 -7.56 9.89
N GLY A 43 -25.56 -7.28 10.33
CA GLY A 43 -24.76 -8.25 11.07
C GLY A 43 -24.06 -9.27 10.17
N MET A 44 -22.76 -9.43 10.42
CA MET A 44 -21.88 -10.54 9.99
C MET A 44 -21.39 -10.60 8.54
N LYS A 45 -21.71 -9.68 7.62
CA LYS A 45 -21.09 -9.68 6.27
C LYS A 45 -20.53 -8.30 5.89
N ALA A 46 -19.22 -8.21 5.72
CA ALA A 46 -18.63 -7.03 5.09
C ALA A 46 -18.88 -7.11 3.57
N ASP A 47 -19.64 -6.16 3.02
CA ASP A 47 -19.85 -6.07 1.56
C ASP A 47 -18.64 -5.44 0.84
N GLY A 48 -17.72 -4.85 1.62
CA GLY A 48 -16.47 -4.26 1.16
C GLY A 48 -15.54 -3.87 2.30
N VAL A 49 -14.36 -3.39 1.93
CA VAL A 49 -13.41 -2.71 2.83
C VAL A 49 -13.16 -1.30 2.28
N ILE A 50 -13.32 -0.28 3.13
CA ILE A 50 -12.89 1.08 2.84
C ILE A 50 -11.39 1.14 3.04
N ILE A 51 -10.65 1.50 1.97
CA ILE A 51 -9.20 1.57 2.00
C ILE A 51 -8.75 2.94 1.48
N ALA A 52 -7.83 3.57 2.22
CA ALA A 52 -7.07 4.74 1.76
C ALA A 52 -5.57 4.45 2.00
N LEU A 53 -4.75 4.64 0.98
CA LEU A 53 -3.31 4.44 1.11
C LEU A 53 -2.54 5.34 0.16
N ASP A 54 -1.32 5.66 0.56
CA ASP A 54 -0.35 6.36 -0.26
C ASP A 54 0.86 5.45 -0.44
N VAL A 55 1.25 5.22 -1.70
CA VAL A 55 2.39 4.38 -2.05
C VAL A 55 3.44 5.24 -2.69
N THR A 56 4.66 5.18 -2.16
CA THR A 56 5.78 5.97 -2.67
C THR A 56 6.98 5.06 -2.89
N MET A 57 7.54 5.14 -4.10
CA MET A 57 8.79 4.49 -4.45
C MET A 57 9.93 5.51 -4.36
N VAL A 58 10.97 5.21 -3.59
CA VAL A 58 12.06 6.15 -3.26
C VAL A 58 13.42 5.55 -3.64
N ASP A 59 14.28 6.37 -4.25
CA ASP A 59 15.70 6.07 -4.38
C ASP A 59 16.37 6.21 -3.00
N PRO A 60 16.89 5.14 -2.39
CA PRO A 60 17.49 5.20 -1.06
C PRO A 60 18.77 6.04 -1.01
N LYS A 61 19.48 6.22 -2.13
CA LYS A 61 20.76 6.96 -2.16
C LYS A 61 20.54 8.47 -2.10
N THR A 62 19.48 8.93 -2.76
CA THR A 62 19.20 10.37 -2.92
C THR A 62 17.99 10.83 -2.11
N GLY A 63 17.17 9.91 -1.61
CA GLY A 63 15.87 10.21 -1.01
C GLY A 63 14.83 10.69 -2.02
N THR A 64 15.12 10.61 -3.33
CA THR A 64 14.23 11.11 -4.38
C THR A 64 13.03 10.19 -4.58
N VAL A 65 11.84 10.78 -4.70
CA VAL A 65 10.62 10.04 -5.06
C VAL A 65 10.62 9.72 -6.57
N LEU A 66 10.66 8.43 -6.91
CA LEU A 66 10.68 7.94 -8.29
C LEU A 66 9.26 7.76 -8.85
N TRP A 67 8.31 7.40 -8.00
CA TRP A 67 6.92 7.17 -8.35
C TRP A 67 6.04 7.24 -7.11
N GLN A 68 4.79 7.66 -7.29
CA GLN A 68 3.83 7.78 -6.21
C GLN A 68 2.41 7.50 -6.72
N VAL A 69 1.61 6.86 -5.89
CA VAL A 69 0.16 6.70 -6.04
C VAL A 69 -0.52 7.17 -4.78
N LEU A 70 -1.45 8.10 -4.93
CA LEU A 70 -2.34 8.55 -3.86
C LEU A 70 -3.70 7.91 -4.09
N ARG A 71 -4.04 6.90 -3.28
CA ARG A 71 -5.34 6.27 -3.36
C ARG A 71 -6.28 6.95 -2.35
N PRO A 72 -7.28 7.74 -2.80
CA PRO A 72 -8.24 8.33 -1.89
C PRO A 72 -9.08 7.24 -1.21
N SER A 73 -9.70 7.59 -0.08
CA SER A 73 -10.60 6.67 0.63
C SER A 73 -11.77 6.25 -0.27
N ARG A 74 -11.80 4.96 -0.61
CA ARG A 74 -12.87 4.38 -1.42
C ARG A 74 -13.09 2.90 -1.11
N PRO A 75 -14.34 2.40 -1.23
CA PRO A 75 -14.65 1.00 -0.97
C PRO A 75 -14.01 0.08 -2.02
N VAL A 76 -13.59 -1.08 -1.56
CA VAL A 76 -13.19 -2.25 -2.35
C VAL A 76 -14.27 -3.31 -2.16
N PRO A 77 -15.07 -3.62 -3.19
CA PRO A 77 -16.17 -4.57 -3.06
C PRO A 77 -15.66 -5.99 -2.84
N LEU A 78 -16.31 -6.72 -1.94
CA LEU A 78 -16.03 -8.13 -1.67
C LEU A 78 -17.14 -8.96 -2.31
N TYR A 79 -16.92 -9.43 -3.54
CA TYR A 79 -17.91 -10.23 -4.28
C TYR A 79 -18.06 -11.64 -3.68
N GLY A 80 -18.82 -11.78 -2.59
CA GLY A 80 -19.16 -13.07 -2.00
C GLY A 80 -18.06 -13.72 -1.15
N VAL A 81 -17.04 -12.96 -0.70
CA VAL A 81 -16.02 -13.47 0.23
C VAL A 81 -16.64 -13.65 1.62
N VAL A 82 -16.77 -14.91 2.07
CA VAL A 82 -17.64 -15.29 3.20
C VAL A 82 -16.96 -15.17 4.57
N LEU A 83 -15.62 -15.01 4.64
CA LEU A 83 -14.88 -14.93 5.90
C LEU A 83 -14.04 -13.64 5.99
N THR A 84 -14.11 -12.95 7.14
CA THR A 84 -13.42 -11.67 7.40
C THR A 84 -11.90 -11.75 7.23
N GLY A 85 -11.28 -12.89 7.56
CA GLY A 85 -9.84 -13.11 7.33
C GLY A 85 -9.47 -13.12 5.84
N GLN A 86 -10.32 -13.69 4.98
CA GLN A 86 -10.11 -13.71 3.53
C GLN A 86 -10.44 -12.36 2.88
N ALA A 87 -11.37 -11.60 3.47
CA ALA A 87 -11.76 -10.28 2.99
C ALA A 87 -10.57 -9.29 2.95
N ASN A 88 -9.75 -9.26 4.00
CA ASN A 88 -8.58 -8.38 4.05
C ASN A 88 -7.52 -8.76 3.02
N VAL A 89 -7.27 -10.07 2.82
CA VAL A 89 -6.32 -10.55 1.81
C VAL A 89 -6.80 -10.19 0.41
N PHE A 90 -8.06 -10.47 0.10
CA PHE A 90 -8.66 -10.12 -1.19
C PHE A 90 -8.62 -8.61 -1.44
N ALA A 91 -8.94 -7.80 -0.43
CA ALA A 91 -8.89 -6.35 -0.54
C ALA A 91 -7.46 -5.85 -0.76
N ALA A 92 -6.47 -6.39 -0.03
CA ALA A 92 -5.06 -6.08 -0.23
C ALA A 92 -4.60 -6.41 -1.65
N GLU A 93 -4.89 -7.62 -2.14
CA GLU A 93 -4.52 -8.03 -3.50
C GLU A 93 -5.17 -7.14 -4.56
N THR A 94 -6.46 -6.84 -4.41
CA THR A 94 -7.20 -5.98 -5.34
C THR A 94 -6.60 -4.58 -5.39
N VAL A 95 -6.32 -3.99 -4.23
CA VAL A 95 -5.74 -2.64 -4.15
C VAL A 95 -4.31 -2.61 -4.67
N MET A 96 -3.48 -3.62 -4.37
CA MET A 96 -2.11 -3.64 -4.89
C MET A 96 -2.08 -3.83 -6.41
N ARG A 97 -2.98 -4.62 -7.01
CA ARG A 97 -3.12 -4.70 -8.48
C ARG A 97 -3.47 -3.35 -9.08
N GLU A 98 -4.43 -2.65 -8.49
CA GLU A 98 -4.84 -1.29 -8.90
C GLU A 98 -3.67 -0.30 -8.82
N VAL A 99 -2.91 -0.33 -7.72
CA VAL A 99 -1.73 0.52 -7.49
C VAL A 99 -0.66 0.24 -8.54
N PHE A 100 -0.26 -1.03 -8.73
CA PHE A 100 0.82 -1.37 -9.64
C PHE A 100 0.46 -1.24 -11.12
N ALA A 101 -0.82 -1.31 -11.50
CA ALA A 101 -1.24 -1.00 -12.87
C ALA A 101 -0.86 0.43 -13.31
N SER A 102 -0.74 1.37 -12.37
CA SER A 102 -0.26 2.73 -12.66
C SER A 102 1.26 2.84 -12.84
N LEU A 103 2.01 1.80 -12.46
CA LEU A 103 3.44 1.69 -12.73
C LEU A 103 3.67 1.28 -14.19
N GLU A 104 2.85 0.34 -14.70
CA GLU A 104 2.89 -0.13 -16.09
C GLU A 104 2.55 1.00 -17.08
N SER A 105 1.62 1.89 -16.73
CA SER A 105 1.27 3.04 -17.56
C SER A 105 2.34 4.15 -17.62
N LYS A 106 3.35 4.11 -16.74
CA LYS A 106 4.45 5.09 -16.67
C LYS A 106 5.68 4.67 -17.48
N GLN A 107 5.74 3.47 -18.05
CA GLN A 107 6.82 3.14 -18.99
C GLN A 107 6.72 4.04 -20.23
N PRO A 108 7.74 4.88 -20.54
CA PRO A 108 7.88 5.42 -21.88
C PRO A 108 8.18 4.24 -22.82
N GLY A 109 7.77 4.35 -24.09
CA GLY A 109 8.06 3.34 -25.12
C GLY A 109 9.51 2.85 -25.07
N GLY A 110 9.68 1.55 -25.36
CA GLY A 110 10.97 0.88 -25.41
C GLY A 110 11.93 1.40 -26.48
#